data_AF-A0A969C7Y0-F1
#
_entry.id   AF-A0A969C7Y0-F1
#
_cell.length_a   1.000
_cell.length_b   1.000
_cell.length_c   1.000
_cell.angle_alpha   90.00
_cell.angle_beta   90.00
_cell.angle_gamma   90.00
#
_symmetry.space_group_name_H-M   'P 1'
#
loop_
_entity.id
_entity.type
_entity.pdbx_description
1 polymer ?
#
loop_
_entity_poly.entity_id
_entity_poly.type
_entity_poly.pdbx_seq_one_letter_code
_entity_poly.pdbx_strand_id
1 'polypeptide(L)'
;MQQQQQLRQRIDAIAQSLDPQKTEQVQLNERSKQLNAQLAEQEGELAKLDQEIVLQQQVVEQGLKARDRLAEDVGTAATAVATTEQDLKLQQETQARLLREQRDKQRELDKLESMTQAIQETQGTQASRMILQAGISGVHGLVAELGQVEKRYQLALETAIGGRMGFMVVEDDGVAAVGIELLKRQRGGRATFLPINKIRGSKLADIPAWKTPEGFVDHAVNLVAFDDRYRDIFSYLFGNTVVFESLASARQNLGRFRIVTLEGDLLEASGAMTGGSIRRQSGASALVKPRRRNRMKSWGCANALPKSSAFWPIAIATSKPYRSSCAIAPRPSLAAVISTAPSSSIPNKPTPCWVG
;
A
#
# COMPACT_ATOMS: atom_id res chain seq x y z
N MET A 1 -96.39 58.29 -110.75
CA MET A 1 -95.49 59.34 -110.22
C MET A 1 -95.64 59.53 -108.71
N GLN A 2 -96.83 59.83 -108.16
CA GLN A 2 -97.02 60.06 -106.70
C GLN A 2 -96.62 58.88 -105.78
N GLN A 3 -96.96 57.64 -106.17
CA GLN A 3 -96.64 56.44 -105.37
C GLN A 3 -95.12 56.20 -105.21
N GLN A 4 -94.36 56.53 -106.26
CA GLN A 4 -92.90 56.46 -106.26
C GLN A 4 -92.26 57.50 -105.32
N GLN A 5 -92.90 58.67 -105.20
CA GLN A 5 -92.47 59.75 -104.31
C GLN A 5 -92.73 59.41 -102.83
N GLN A 6 -93.89 58.82 -102.52
CA GLN A 6 -94.19 58.31 -101.18
C GLN A 6 -93.25 57.18 -100.75
N LEU A 7 -92.90 56.27 -101.66
CA LEU A 7 -91.93 55.21 -101.38
C LEU A 7 -90.54 55.76 -101.10
N ARG A 8 -90.08 56.76 -101.87
CA ARG A 8 -88.79 57.44 -101.61
C ARG A 8 -88.78 58.13 -100.24
N GLN A 9 -89.82 58.90 -99.91
CA GLN A 9 -89.94 59.54 -98.60
C GLN A 9 -89.96 58.54 -97.44
N ARG A 10 -90.61 57.37 -97.61
CA ARG A 10 -90.56 56.28 -96.62
C ARG A 10 -89.19 55.66 -96.49
N ILE A 11 -88.48 55.43 -97.59
CA ILE A 11 -87.10 54.91 -97.59
C ILE A 11 -86.17 55.90 -96.89
N ASP A 12 -86.29 57.20 -97.18
CA ASP A 12 -85.48 58.25 -96.56
C ASP A 12 -85.78 58.39 -95.06
N ALA A 13 -87.05 58.32 -94.65
CA ALA A 13 -87.43 58.34 -93.23
C ALA A 13 -86.94 57.09 -92.48
N ILE A 14 -87.00 55.91 -93.12
CA ILE A 14 -86.44 54.68 -92.55
C ILE A 14 -84.92 54.81 -92.46
N ALA A 15 -84.22 55.26 -93.51
CA ALA A 15 -82.78 55.48 -93.51
C ALA A 15 -82.34 56.47 -92.42
N GLN A 16 -83.05 57.59 -92.26
CA GLN A 16 -82.82 58.57 -91.19
C GLN A 16 -82.97 57.98 -89.78
N SER A 17 -83.80 56.95 -89.60
CA SER A 17 -83.91 56.23 -88.32
C SER A 17 -82.91 55.08 -88.17
N LEU A 18 -82.47 54.47 -89.28
CA LEU A 18 -81.59 53.30 -89.31
C LEU A 18 -80.11 53.67 -89.19
N ASP A 19 -79.69 54.78 -89.80
CA ASP A 19 -78.31 55.26 -89.74
C ASP A 19 -77.85 55.59 -88.30
N PRO A 20 -78.61 56.30 -87.45
CA PRO A 20 -78.21 56.51 -86.05
C PRO A 20 -78.12 55.20 -85.26
N GLN A 21 -79.03 54.25 -85.50
CA GLN A 21 -79.00 52.92 -84.89
C GLN A 21 -77.78 52.10 -85.33
N LYS A 22 -77.39 52.18 -86.61
CA LYS A 22 -76.16 51.54 -87.11
C LYS A 22 -74.92 52.16 -86.48
N THR A 23 -74.85 53.48 -86.35
CA THR A 23 -73.72 54.14 -85.69
C THR A 23 -73.63 53.78 -84.21
N GLU A 24 -74.76 53.69 -83.50
CA GLU A 24 -74.82 53.25 -82.11
C GLU A 24 -74.36 51.78 -81.98
N GLN A 25 -74.80 50.91 -82.88
CA GLN A 25 -74.38 49.51 -82.91
C GLN A 25 -72.86 49.37 -83.14
N VAL A 26 -72.27 50.19 -84.00
CA VAL A 26 -70.81 50.23 -84.21
C VAL A 26 -70.10 50.73 -82.95
N GLN A 27 -70.59 51.80 -82.32
CA GLN A 27 -70.00 52.33 -81.06
C GLN A 27 -70.07 51.32 -79.92
N LEU A 28 -71.19 50.63 -79.75
CA LEU A 28 -71.37 49.58 -78.75
C LEU A 28 -70.44 48.38 -79.01
N ASN A 29 -70.24 48.01 -80.27
CA ASN A 29 -69.33 46.93 -80.64
C ASN A 29 -67.85 47.33 -80.38
N GLU A 30 -67.47 48.57 -80.69
CA GLU A 30 -66.15 49.12 -80.34
C GLU A 30 -65.92 49.09 -78.82
N ARG A 31 -66.92 49.55 -78.05
CA ARG A 31 -66.89 49.54 -76.58
C ARG A 31 -66.80 48.12 -76.01
N SER A 32 -67.55 47.18 -76.58
CA SER A 32 -67.50 45.77 -76.19
C SER A 32 -66.13 45.16 -76.45
N LYS A 33 -65.51 45.46 -77.60
CA LYS A 33 -64.13 45.02 -77.90
C LYS A 33 -63.12 45.61 -76.92
N GLN A 34 -63.23 46.89 -76.58
CA GLN A 34 -62.37 47.54 -75.59
C GLN A 34 -62.51 46.90 -74.21
N LEU A 35 -63.74 46.67 -73.74
CA LEU A 35 -63.99 46.01 -72.45
C LEU A 35 -63.49 44.56 -72.43
N ASN A 36 -63.65 43.81 -73.53
CA ASN A 36 -63.13 42.44 -73.63
C ASN A 36 -61.59 42.41 -73.61
N ALA A 37 -60.92 43.39 -74.23
CA ALA A 37 -59.48 43.51 -74.16
C ALA A 37 -59.00 43.82 -72.73
N GLN A 38 -59.70 44.72 -72.02
CA GLN A 38 -59.41 45.01 -70.60
C GLN A 38 -59.65 43.81 -69.69
N LEU A 39 -60.72 43.04 -69.92
CA LEU A 39 -60.98 41.80 -69.20
C LEU A 39 -59.85 40.79 -69.39
N ALA A 40 -59.42 40.56 -70.63
CA ALA A 40 -58.34 39.63 -70.93
C ALA A 40 -56.99 40.08 -70.29
N GLU A 41 -56.73 41.39 -70.24
CA GLU A 41 -55.57 41.95 -69.56
C GLU A 41 -55.63 41.70 -68.05
N GLN A 42 -56.76 42.03 -67.40
CA GLN A 42 -56.96 41.80 -65.97
C GLN A 42 -56.95 40.32 -65.58
N GLU A 43 -57.52 39.43 -66.40
CA GLU A 43 -57.45 37.99 -66.21
C GLU A 43 -55.99 37.49 -66.27
N GLY A 44 -55.19 38.05 -67.19
CA GLY A 44 -53.76 37.76 -67.28
C GLY A 44 -52.96 38.25 -66.07
N GLU A 45 -53.30 39.41 -65.50
CA GLU A 45 -52.69 39.92 -64.27
C GLU A 45 -53.07 39.08 -63.05
N LEU A 46 -54.35 38.71 -62.91
CA LEU A 46 -54.82 37.83 -61.85
C LEU A 46 -54.12 36.48 -61.88
N ALA A 47 -53.98 35.86 -63.06
CA ALA A 47 -53.27 34.59 -63.18
C ALA A 47 -51.79 34.68 -62.75
N LYS A 48 -51.12 35.81 -63.00
CA LYS A 48 -49.74 36.05 -62.53
C LYS A 48 -49.70 36.21 -61.01
N LEU A 49 -50.61 37.00 -60.44
CA LEU A 49 -50.73 37.19 -58.98
C LEU A 49 -51.02 35.88 -58.26
N ASP A 50 -51.93 35.05 -58.79
CA ASP A 50 -52.24 33.74 -58.23
C ASP A 50 -51.02 32.80 -58.23
N GLN A 51 -50.25 32.79 -59.33
CA GLN A 51 -48.99 32.04 -59.36
C GLN A 51 -47.99 32.55 -58.32
N GLU A 52 -47.87 33.86 -58.15
CA GLU A 52 -46.95 34.45 -57.18
C GLU A 52 -47.38 34.17 -55.73
N ILE A 53 -48.68 34.20 -55.43
CA ILE A 53 -49.21 33.81 -54.12
C ILE A 53 -48.87 32.36 -53.80
N VAL A 54 -49.05 31.44 -54.75
CA VAL A 54 -48.72 30.02 -54.54
C VAL A 54 -47.23 29.85 -54.27
N LEU A 55 -46.36 30.54 -55.03
CA LEU A 55 -44.92 30.50 -54.79
C LEU A 55 -44.54 31.04 -53.42
N GLN A 56 -45.12 32.18 -53.02
CA GLN A 56 -44.88 32.77 -51.69
C GLN A 56 -45.37 31.86 -50.56
N GLN A 57 -46.53 31.22 -50.72
CA GLN A 57 -47.05 30.25 -49.75
C GLN A 57 -46.10 29.06 -49.58
N GLN A 58 -45.54 28.54 -50.67
CA GLN A 58 -44.54 27.46 -50.61
C GLN A 58 -43.27 27.89 -49.88
N VAL A 59 -42.78 29.11 -50.12
CA VAL A 59 -41.60 29.66 -49.43
C VAL A 59 -41.86 29.79 -47.93
N VAL A 60 -43.04 30.31 -47.54
CA VAL A 60 -43.41 30.44 -46.13
C VAL A 60 -43.52 29.07 -45.46
N GLU A 61 -44.13 28.08 -46.12
CA GLU A 61 -44.25 26.73 -45.58
C GLU A 61 -42.88 26.06 -45.38
N GLN A 62 -41.97 26.24 -46.34
CA GLN A 62 -40.59 25.76 -46.20
C GLN A 62 -39.85 26.47 -45.05
N GLY A 63 -40.04 27.78 -44.92
CA GLY A 63 -39.47 28.58 -43.82
C GLY A 63 -39.97 28.13 -42.44
N LEU A 64 -41.26 27.84 -42.30
CA LEU A 64 -41.84 27.33 -41.05
C LEU A 64 -41.27 25.95 -40.71
N LYS A 65 -41.21 25.02 -41.67
CA LYS A 65 -40.60 23.70 -41.45
C LYS A 65 -39.13 23.79 -41.05
N ALA A 66 -38.36 24.71 -41.64
CA ALA A 66 -36.97 24.94 -41.27
C ALA A 66 -36.85 25.51 -39.85
N ARG A 67 -37.73 26.44 -39.47
CA ARG A 67 -37.76 27.03 -38.13
C ARG A 67 -38.09 25.99 -37.06
N ASP A 68 -39.05 25.11 -37.32
CA ASP A 68 -39.47 24.10 -36.35
C ASP A 68 -38.36 23.05 -36.14
N ARG A 69 -37.66 22.63 -37.21
CA ARG A 69 -36.46 21.79 -37.10
C ARG A 69 -35.36 22.46 -36.28
N LEU A 70 -35.09 23.74 -36.54
CA LEU A 70 -34.08 24.48 -35.79
C LEU A 70 -34.46 24.61 -34.30
N ALA A 71 -35.75 24.75 -33.98
CA ALA A 71 -36.22 24.79 -32.61
C ALA A 71 -36.03 23.44 -31.89
N GLU A 72 -36.27 22.32 -32.57
CA GLU A 72 -35.96 20.99 -32.05
C GLU A 72 -34.46 20.79 -31.82
N ASP A 73 -33.63 21.19 -32.77
CA ASP A 73 -32.16 21.11 -32.66
C ASP A 73 -31.64 21.97 -31.49
N VAL A 74 -32.18 23.17 -31.29
CA VAL A 74 -31.84 24.02 -30.14
C VAL A 74 -32.29 23.38 -28.83
N GLY A 75 -33.47 22.75 -28.80
CA GLY A 75 -33.97 22.04 -27.62
C GLY A 75 -33.09 20.83 -27.24
N THR A 76 -32.66 20.05 -28.23
CA THR A 76 -31.76 18.91 -28.00
C THR A 76 -30.36 19.37 -27.57
N ALA A 77 -29.82 20.42 -28.19
CA ALA A 77 -28.55 21.00 -27.79
C ALA A 77 -28.60 21.56 -26.36
N ALA A 78 -29.68 22.25 -25.98
CA ALA A 78 -29.86 22.79 -24.63
C ALA A 78 -29.90 21.68 -23.56
N THR A 79 -30.61 20.58 -23.83
CA THR A 79 -30.64 19.44 -22.91
C THR A 79 -29.28 18.75 -22.80
N ALA A 80 -28.56 18.57 -23.92
CA ALA A 80 -27.20 18.02 -23.92
C ALA A 80 -26.19 18.89 -23.16
N VAL A 81 -26.30 20.22 -23.27
CA VAL A 81 -25.46 21.16 -22.48
C VAL A 81 -25.77 21.01 -21.00
N ALA A 82 -27.04 21.02 -20.61
CA ALA A 82 -27.45 20.89 -19.21
C ALA A 82 -26.96 19.57 -18.57
N THR A 83 -27.04 18.45 -19.29
CA THR A 83 -26.50 17.17 -18.80
C THR A 83 -24.98 17.21 -18.65
N THR A 84 -24.28 17.80 -19.62
CA THR A 84 -22.81 17.90 -19.58
C THR A 84 -22.33 18.78 -18.43
N GLU A 85 -23.03 19.89 -18.15
CA GLU A 85 -22.74 20.76 -17.01
C GLU A 85 -22.94 20.04 -15.67
N GLN A 86 -24.00 19.23 -15.56
CA GLN A 86 -24.26 18.43 -14.36
C GLN A 86 -23.17 17.36 -14.14
N ASP A 87 -22.77 16.66 -15.20
CA ASP A 87 -21.68 15.67 -15.15
C ASP A 87 -20.34 16.32 -14.77
N LEU A 88 -20.04 17.49 -15.33
CA LEU A 88 -18.83 18.24 -14.99
C LEU A 88 -18.80 18.61 -13.50
N LYS A 89 -19.94 19.05 -12.95
CA LYS A 89 -20.05 19.37 -11.53
C LYS A 89 -19.80 18.15 -10.65
N LEU A 90 -20.39 17.00 -10.99
CA LEU A 90 -20.17 15.74 -10.26
C LEU A 90 -18.71 15.29 -10.32
N GLN A 91 -18.04 15.47 -11.47
CA GLN A 91 -16.62 15.18 -11.61
C GLN A 91 -15.75 16.08 -10.73
N GLN A 92 -16.04 17.38 -10.68
CA GLN A 92 -15.31 18.33 -9.84
C GLN A 92 -15.46 18.01 -8.34
N GLU A 93 -16.68 17.69 -7.89
CA GLU A 93 -16.94 17.27 -6.50
C GLU A 93 -16.20 15.97 -6.15
N THR A 94 -16.22 15.00 -7.07
CA THR A 94 -15.50 13.73 -6.91
C THR A 94 -13.99 13.95 -6.84
N GLN A 95 -13.43 14.78 -7.72
CA GLN A 95 -12.00 15.13 -7.73
C GLN A 95 -11.60 15.81 -6.41
N ALA A 96 -12.39 16.76 -5.93
CA ALA A 96 -12.14 17.46 -4.67
C ALA A 96 -12.16 16.49 -3.46
N ARG A 97 -13.07 15.51 -3.47
CA ARG A 97 -13.10 14.44 -2.44
C ARG A 97 -11.85 13.56 -2.49
N LEU A 98 -11.47 13.07 -3.67
CA LEU A 98 -10.29 12.20 -3.83
C LEU A 98 -8.99 12.92 -3.43
N LEU A 99 -8.85 14.20 -3.77
CA LEU A 99 -7.69 14.99 -3.34
C LEU A 99 -7.60 15.15 -1.82
N ARG A 100 -8.74 15.24 -1.11
CA ARG A 100 -8.75 15.25 0.36
C ARG A 100 -8.31 13.91 0.93
N GLU A 101 -8.89 12.80 0.44
CA GLU A 101 -8.53 11.45 0.87
C GLU A 101 -7.05 11.15 0.62
N GLN A 102 -6.51 11.56 -0.53
CA GLN A 102 -5.08 11.41 -0.84
C GLN A 102 -4.21 12.15 0.17
N ARG A 103 -4.55 13.40 0.53
CA ARG A 103 -3.79 14.19 1.51
C ARG A 103 -3.84 13.56 2.90
N ASP A 104 -4.99 13.03 3.31
CA ASP A 104 -5.14 12.39 4.61
C ASP A 104 -4.34 11.08 4.68
N LYS A 105 -4.36 10.29 3.60
CA LYS A 105 -3.53 9.08 3.48
C LYS A 105 -2.04 9.40 3.46
N GLN A 106 -1.63 10.47 2.80
CA GLN A 106 -0.23 10.91 2.81
C GLN A 106 0.22 11.28 4.23
N ARG A 107 -0.59 12.04 4.98
CA ARG A 107 -0.29 12.39 6.37
C ARG A 107 -0.19 11.16 7.28
N GLU A 108 -1.05 10.17 7.05
CA GLU A 108 -1.01 8.89 7.78
C GLU A 108 0.30 8.13 7.50
N LEU A 109 0.72 8.09 6.23
CA LEU A 109 2.01 7.51 5.83
C LEU A 109 3.18 8.25 6.47
N ASP A 110 3.25 9.57 6.34
CA ASP A 110 4.34 10.38 6.90
C ASP A 110 4.48 10.16 8.42
N LYS A 111 3.35 10.02 9.13
CA LYS A 111 3.33 9.72 10.57
C LYS A 111 3.87 8.32 10.87
N LEU A 112 3.46 7.31 10.11
CA LEU A 112 3.96 5.94 10.28
C LEU A 112 5.45 5.85 9.98
N GLU A 113 5.92 6.49 8.90
CA GLU A 113 7.33 6.54 8.55
C GLU A 113 8.15 7.19 9.66
N SER A 114 7.73 8.36 10.16
CA SER A 114 8.37 9.04 11.29
C SER A 114 8.44 8.15 12.54
N MET A 115 7.36 7.45 12.87
CA MET A 115 7.34 6.49 13.98
C MET A 115 8.30 5.33 13.77
N THR A 116 8.32 4.74 12.57
CA THR A 116 9.24 3.64 12.25
C THR A 116 10.69 4.08 12.32
N GLN A 117 11.00 5.29 11.84
CA GLN A 117 12.34 5.87 11.90
C GLN A 117 12.76 6.07 13.36
N ALA A 118 11.90 6.65 14.21
CA ALA A 118 12.17 6.82 15.63
C ALA A 118 12.41 5.47 16.35
N ILE A 119 11.64 4.44 16.01
CA ILE A 119 11.82 3.09 16.55
C ILE A 119 13.15 2.48 16.07
N GLN A 120 13.49 2.61 14.80
CA GLN A 120 14.75 2.09 14.25
C GLN A 120 15.97 2.80 14.82
N GLU A 121 15.90 4.12 15.03
CA GLU A 121 16.93 4.90 15.72
C GLU A 121 17.10 4.47 17.18
N THR A 122 16.00 4.12 17.85
CA THR A 122 16.03 3.64 19.24
C THR A 122 16.54 2.21 19.35
N GLN A 123 16.25 1.35 18.38
CA GLN A 123 16.58 -0.09 18.41
C GLN A 123 17.90 -0.45 17.71
N GLY A 124 18.54 0.47 16.98
CA GLY A 124 19.88 0.27 16.39
C GLY A 124 19.97 -0.88 15.35
N THR A 125 18.83 -1.39 14.86
CA THR A 125 18.76 -2.63 14.06
C THR A 125 19.29 -2.48 12.63
N GLN A 126 19.13 -1.31 12.01
CA GLN A 126 19.68 -1.06 10.66
C GLN A 126 21.18 -0.84 10.69
N ALA A 127 21.66 -0.03 11.64
CA ALA A 127 23.08 0.27 11.80
C ALA A 127 23.89 -1.00 12.13
N SER A 128 23.38 -1.84 13.04
CA SER A 128 24.01 -3.13 13.36
C SER A 128 24.09 -4.07 12.16
N ARG A 129 23.02 -4.19 11.36
CA ARG A 129 23.03 -5.00 10.12
C ARG A 129 24.06 -4.51 9.11
N MET A 130 24.14 -3.19 8.90
CA MET A 130 25.10 -2.60 7.96
C MET A 130 26.55 -2.94 8.35
N ILE A 131 26.90 -2.81 9.63
CA ILE A 131 28.25 -3.16 10.10
C ILE A 131 28.54 -4.66 9.94
N LEU A 132 27.59 -5.53 10.29
CA LEU A 132 27.76 -6.98 10.16
C LEU A 132 27.94 -7.38 8.69
N GLN A 133 27.21 -6.75 7.76
CA GLN A 133 27.35 -6.98 6.31
C GLN A 133 28.67 -6.44 5.75
N ALA A 134 29.19 -5.35 6.31
CA ALA A 134 30.47 -4.78 5.88
C ALA A 134 31.68 -5.65 6.26
N GLY A 135 31.51 -6.64 7.14
CA GLY A 135 32.55 -7.63 7.44
C GLY A 135 33.81 -7.02 8.05
N ILE A 136 33.67 -5.98 8.87
CA ILE A 136 34.80 -5.31 9.52
C ILE A 136 35.54 -6.30 10.43
N SER A 137 36.84 -6.48 10.20
CA SER A 137 37.68 -7.34 11.04
C SER A 137 37.72 -6.84 12.48
N GLY A 138 37.65 -7.74 13.45
CA GLY A 138 37.61 -7.40 14.88
C GLY A 138 36.22 -7.11 15.42
N VAL A 139 35.14 -7.30 14.65
CA VAL A 139 33.76 -7.32 15.15
C VAL A 139 33.41 -8.74 15.63
N HIS A 140 32.98 -8.87 16.88
CA HIS A 140 32.66 -10.16 17.50
C HIS A 140 31.19 -10.54 17.34
N GLY A 141 30.32 -9.55 17.15
CA GLY A 141 28.88 -9.73 16.97
C GLY A 141 28.08 -8.87 17.94
N LEU A 142 26.78 -9.12 17.98
CA LEU A 142 25.87 -8.43 18.89
C LEU A 142 25.86 -9.09 20.28
N VAL A 143 25.58 -8.30 21.32
CA VAL A 143 25.44 -8.81 22.69
C VAL A 143 24.43 -9.97 22.76
N ALA A 144 23.31 -9.87 22.05
CA ALA A 144 22.29 -10.92 21.97
C ALA A 144 22.83 -12.27 21.46
N GLU A 145 23.86 -12.26 20.61
CA GLU A 145 24.42 -13.47 19.99
C GLU A 145 25.52 -14.13 20.83
N LEU A 146 26.14 -13.36 21.72
CA LEU A 146 27.30 -13.76 22.54
C LEU A 146 26.89 -14.34 23.91
N GLY A 147 25.67 -14.11 24.35
CA GLY A 147 25.12 -14.65 25.61
C GLY A 147 24.14 -15.80 25.39
N GLN A 148 24.12 -16.74 26.34
CA GLN A 148 23.14 -17.83 26.39
C GLN A 148 22.45 -17.86 27.76
N VAL A 149 21.13 -18.03 27.75
CA VAL A 149 20.30 -17.95 28.97
C VAL A 149 19.36 -19.16 29.03
N GLU A 150 19.04 -19.60 30.24
CA GLU A 150 17.99 -20.60 30.45
C GLU A 150 16.59 -19.99 30.27
N LYS A 151 15.69 -20.74 29.64
CA LYS A 151 14.34 -20.27 29.29
C LYS A 151 13.56 -19.67 30.47
N ARG A 152 13.80 -20.13 31.70
CA ARG A 152 13.18 -19.61 32.93
C ARG A 152 13.53 -18.14 33.18
N TYR A 153 14.76 -17.73 32.88
CA TYR A 153 15.28 -16.38 33.16
C TYR A 153 15.26 -15.47 31.93
N GLN A 154 14.92 -16.01 30.76
CA GLN A 154 14.99 -15.30 29.49
C GLN A 154 14.26 -13.96 29.52
N LEU A 155 13.00 -13.94 29.97
CA LEU A 155 12.20 -12.72 30.04
C LEU A 155 12.83 -11.66 30.97
N ALA A 156 13.24 -12.07 32.17
CA ALA A 156 13.87 -11.18 33.14
C ALA A 156 15.16 -10.56 32.59
N LEU A 157 16.02 -11.36 31.96
CA LEU A 157 17.31 -10.88 31.45
C LEU A 157 17.15 -10.05 30.17
N GLU A 158 16.18 -10.39 29.31
CA GLU A 158 15.79 -9.56 28.15
C GLU A 158 15.29 -8.18 28.60
N THR A 159 14.42 -8.11 29.61
CA THR A 159 13.97 -6.83 30.18
C THR A 159 15.13 -6.07 30.83
N ALA A 160 15.99 -6.75 31.58
CA ALA A 160 17.11 -6.12 32.28
C ALA A 160 18.15 -5.49 31.34
N ILE A 161 18.45 -6.14 30.20
CA ILE A 161 19.35 -5.58 29.19
C ILE A 161 18.63 -4.54 28.33
N GLY A 162 17.38 -4.82 27.94
CA GLY A 162 16.57 -3.99 27.06
C GLY A 162 17.24 -3.74 25.70
N GLY A 163 17.16 -2.50 25.21
CA GLY A 163 17.74 -2.10 23.91
C GLY A 163 19.27 -2.29 23.81
N ARG A 164 19.97 -2.50 24.93
CA ARG A 164 21.42 -2.74 24.94
C ARG A 164 21.81 -4.10 24.34
N MET A 165 20.84 -4.99 24.08
CA MET A 165 21.07 -6.26 23.38
C MET A 165 21.58 -6.07 21.94
N GLY A 166 21.24 -4.92 21.33
CA GLY A 166 21.72 -4.54 19.99
C GLY A 166 23.09 -3.86 19.98
N PHE A 167 23.78 -3.76 21.12
CA PHE A 167 25.13 -3.21 21.16
C PHE A 167 26.12 -4.19 20.52
N MET A 168 27.13 -3.64 19.85
CA MET A 168 28.09 -4.41 19.09
C MET A 168 29.40 -4.55 19.86
N VAL A 169 29.87 -5.78 20.04
CA VAL A 169 31.14 -6.06 20.70
C VAL A 169 32.27 -6.07 19.68
N VAL A 170 33.35 -5.35 19.98
CA VAL A 170 34.52 -5.20 19.09
C VAL A 170 35.81 -5.41 19.87
N GLU A 171 36.87 -5.84 19.19
CA GLU A 171 38.17 -6.14 19.80
C GLU A 171 38.78 -4.88 20.45
N ASP A 172 38.77 -3.75 19.75
CA ASP A 172 39.33 -2.48 20.22
C ASP A 172 38.55 -1.22 19.78
N ASP A 173 38.94 -0.06 20.33
CA ASP A 173 38.34 1.25 20.03
C ASP A 173 38.65 1.76 18.62
N GLY A 174 39.71 1.26 17.98
CA GLY A 174 40.01 1.53 16.58
C GLY A 174 38.98 0.89 15.66
N VAL A 175 38.62 -0.37 15.90
CA VAL A 175 37.54 -1.06 15.18
C VAL A 175 36.20 -0.33 15.34
N ALA A 176 35.90 0.16 16.55
CA ALA A 176 34.71 0.99 16.80
C ALA A 176 34.72 2.28 15.96
N ALA A 177 35.86 2.98 15.89
CA ALA A 177 35.99 4.20 15.10
C ALA A 177 35.77 3.94 13.60
N VAL A 178 36.30 2.84 13.06
CA VAL A 178 36.07 2.44 11.66
C VAL A 178 34.58 2.18 11.41
N GLY A 179 33.91 1.47 12.31
CA GLY A 179 32.47 1.23 12.22
C GLY A 179 31.66 2.53 12.25
N ILE A 180 31.98 3.47 13.14
CA ILE A 180 31.32 4.77 13.21
C ILE A 180 31.50 5.57 11.92
N GLU A 181 32.72 5.61 11.38
CA GLU A 181 33.00 6.31 10.11
C GLU A 181 32.25 5.70 8.93
N LEU A 182 32.12 4.36 8.89
CA LEU A 182 31.30 3.70 7.89
C LEU A 182 29.83 4.13 7.98
N LEU A 183 29.25 4.13 9.18
CA LEU A 183 27.85 4.55 9.39
C LEU A 183 27.63 6.01 9.01
N LYS A 184 28.58 6.91 9.30
CA LYS A 184 28.50 8.32 8.88
C LYS A 184 28.51 8.44 7.36
N ARG A 185 29.45 7.77 6.68
CA ARG A 185 29.60 7.83 5.22
C ARG A 185 28.37 7.32 4.49
N GLN A 186 27.77 6.24 4.99
CA GLN A 186 26.61 5.60 4.37
C GLN A 186 25.26 6.08 4.95
N ARG A 187 25.28 7.02 5.90
CA ARG A 187 24.10 7.45 6.66
C ARG A 187 23.32 6.25 7.25
N GLY A 188 24.06 5.24 7.73
CA GLY A 188 23.54 3.97 8.21
C GLY A 188 22.84 4.00 9.57
N GLY A 189 22.58 5.19 10.11
CA GLY A 189 21.99 5.39 11.44
C GLY A 189 23.03 5.37 12.56
N ARG A 190 22.58 4.96 13.76
CA ARG A 190 23.38 4.98 15.00
C ARG A 190 23.54 3.57 15.56
N ALA A 191 24.74 3.24 16.01
CA ALA A 191 25.03 2.02 16.75
C ALA A 191 25.94 2.33 17.94
N THR A 192 25.85 1.50 18.97
CA THR A 192 26.75 1.54 20.13
C THR A 192 27.74 0.39 20.03
N PHE A 193 29.03 0.72 20.14
CA PHE A 193 30.12 -0.24 20.12
C PHE A 193 30.71 -0.40 21.52
N LEU A 194 31.08 -1.63 21.88
CA LEU A 194 31.65 -2.01 23.17
C LEU A 194 33.05 -2.61 22.93
N PRO A 195 34.11 -1.80 23.03
CA PRO A 195 35.48 -2.28 22.90
C PRO A 195 35.91 -3.13 24.10
N ILE A 196 36.32 -4.37 23.86
CA ILE A 196 36.76 -5.31 24.90
C ILE A 196 37.95 -4.72 25.67
N ASN A 197 38.86 -4.03 25.00
CA ASN A 197 40.04 -3.42 25.60
C ASN A 197 39.75 -2.19 26.51
N LYS A 198 38.58 -1.55 26.42
CA LYS A 198 38.26 -0.32 27.17
C LYS A 198 37.15 -0.48 28.20
N ILE A 199 36.15 -1.34 27.94
CA ILE A 199 35.02 -1.50 28.84
C ILE A 199 35.51 -2.11 30.17
N ARG A 200 35.03 -1.55 31.28
CA ARG A 200 35.25 -2.12 32.61
C ARG A 200 33.92 -2.53 33.22
N GLY A 201 33.86 -3.75 33.74
CA GLY A 201 32.68 -4.24 34.45
C GLY A 201 32.38 -3.42 35.70
N SER A 202 31.11 -3.37 36.08
CA SER A 202 30.71 -2.86 37.39
C SER A 202 31.06 -3.87 38.47
N LYS A 203 31.51 -3.41 39.64
CA LYS A 203 31.65 -4.28 40.81
C LYS A 203 30.26 -4.70 41.28
N LEU A 204 30.04 -6.01 41.43
CA LEU A 204 28.83 -6.52 42.03
C LEU A 204 28.83 -6.11 43.51
N ALA A 205 27.67 -5.68 44.02
CA ALA A 205 27.53 -5.53 45.45
C ALA A 205 27.44 -6.92 46.06
N ASP A 206 28.34 -7.24 47.00
CA ASP A 206 28.24 -8.49 47.75
C ASP A 206 26.95 -8.51 48.57
N ILE A 207 26.12 -9.51 48.30
CA ILE A 207 24.96 -9.86 49.13
C ILE A 207 25.36 -11.13 49.90
N PRO A 208 25.77 -11.03 51.17
CA PRO A 208 26.14 -12.19 51.96
C PRO A 208 24.96 -13.14 52.12
N ALA A 209 25.20 -14.45 52.11
CA ALA A 209 24.13 -15.47 52.16
C ALA A 209 23.18 -15.35 53.37
N TRP A 210 23.64 -14.78 54.49
CA TRP A 210 22.84 -14.51 55.69
C TRP A 210 21.98 -13.23 55.63
N LYS A 211 22.09 -12.47 54.52
CA LYS A 211 21.39 -11.22 54.23
C LYS A 211 20.55 -11.30 52.95
N THR A 212 20.43 -12.49 52.37
CA THR A 212 19.65 -12.74 51.16
C THR A 212 18.19 -12.37 51.40
N PRO A 213 17.66 -11.35 50.69
CA PRO A 213 16.26 -10.97 50.82
C PRO A 213 15.34 -12.10 50.35
N GLU A 214 14.14 -12.18 50.90
CA GLU A 214 13.11 -13.11 50.43
C GLU A 214 12.84 -12.89 48.93
N GLY A 215 12.74 -13.98 48.16
CA GLY A 215 12.48 -13.94 46.73
C GLY A 215 13.68 -13.55 45.84
N PHE A 216 14.87 -13.35 46.41
CA PHE A 216 16.10 -13.16 45.63
C PHE A 216 16.50 -14.46 44.91
N VAL A 217 16.78 -14.36 43.61
CA VAL A 217 17.23 -15.48 42.78
C VAL A 217 18.75 -15.49 42.67
N ASP A 218 19.32 -14.48 42.00
CA ASP A 218 20.77 -14.29 41.83
C ASP A 218 21.05 -12.92 41.20
N HIS A 219 22.32 -12.54 41.05
CA HIS A 219 22.72 -11.46 40.15
C HIS A 219 22.47 -11.84 38.70
N ALA A 220 21.98 -10.89 37.91
CA ALA A 220 21.62 -11.12 36.51
C ALA A 220 22.80 -11.64 35.66
N VAL A 221 24.02 -11.16 35.93
CA VAL A 221 25.23 -11.61 35.22
C VAL A 221 25.56 -13.09 35.47
N ASN A 222 25.22 -13.64 36.64
CA ASN A 222 25.47 -15.04 36.97
C ASN A 222 24.52 -16.00 36.24
N LEU A 223 23.38 -15.49 35.79
CA LEU A 223 22.35 -16.26 35.09
C LEU A 223 22.55 -16.28 33.55
N VAL A 224 23.61 -15.66 33.05
CA VAL A 224 24.01 -15.69 31.63
C VAL A 224 25.31 -16.47 31.47
N ALA A 225 25.33 -17.36 30.50
CA ALA A 225 26.54 -18.03 30.05
C ALA A 225 27.15 -17.29 28.85
N PHE A 226 28.41 -16.93 28.97
CA PHE A 226 29.20 -16.24 27.94
C PHE A 226 30.67 -16.68 28.03
N ASP A 227 31.46 -16.35 27.02
CA ASP A 227 32.92 -16.55 27.04
C ASP A 227 33.59 -15.56 28.01
N ASP A 228 34.54 -16.03 28.82
CA ASP A 228 35.24 -15.23 29.84
C ASP A 228 35.85 -13.94 29.28
N ARG A 229 36.23 -13.92 27.99
CA ARG A 229 36.73 -12.70 27.34
C ARG A 229 35.72 -11.55 27.29
N TYR A 230 34.42 -11.83 27.45
CA TYR A 230 33.34 -10.85 27.46
C TYR A 230 32.85 -10.52 28.89
N ARG A 231 33.53 -11.00 29.93
CA ARG A 231 33.13 -10.81 31.33
C ARG A 231 32.86 -9.36 31.67
N ASP A 232 33.79 -8.47 31.36
CA ASP A 232 33.64 -7.03 31.64
C ASP A 232 32.45 -6.40 30.89
N ILE A 233 32.16 -6.89 29.68
CA ILE A 233 31.02 -6.42 28.89
C ILE A 233 29.70 -6.83 29.54
N PHE A 234 29.53 -8.11 29.90
CA PHE A 234 28.31 -8.57 30.54
C PHE A 234 28.14 -7.96 31.95
N SER A 235 29.23 -7.79 32.70
CA SER A 235 29.22 -7.05 33.97
C SER A 235 28.89 -5.56 33.80
N TYR A 236 29.26 -4.92 32.69
CA TYR A 236 28.86 -3.54 32.37
C TYR A 236 27.37 -3.45 32.02
N LEU A 237 26.86 -4.39 31.22
CA LEU A 237 25.48 -4.39 30.72
C LEU A 237 24.46 -4.63 31.83
N PHE A 238 24.71 -5.65 32.66
CA PHE A 238 23.85 -5.98 33.78
C PHE A 238 24.17 -5.15 35.02
N GLY A 239 25.36 -4.56 35.11
CA GLY A 239 25.75 -3.77 36.28
C GLY A 239 25.55 -4.53 37.59
N ASN A 240 24.94 -3.86 38.56
CA ASN A 240 24.52 -4.47 39.83
C ASN A 240 23.05 -4.93 39.80
N THR A 241 22.57 -5.42 38.65
CA THR A 241 21.19 -5.91 38.53
C THR A 241 21.02 -7.27 39.19
N VAL A 242 19.96 -7.38 39.99
CA VAL A 242 19.56 -8.61 40.70
C VAL A 242 18.21 -9.10 40.20
N VAL A 243 18.01 -10.40 40.20
CA VAL A 243 16.76 -11.04 39.76
C VAL A 243 15.95 -11.49 40.97
N PHE A 244 14.66 -11.16 40.97
CA PHE A 244 13.70 -11.54 42.00
C PHE A 244 12.57 -12.39 41.41
N GLU A 245 11.95 -13.23 42.23
CA GLU A 245 10.86 -14.09 41.79
C GLU A 245 9.58 -13.30 41.48
N SER A 246 9.25 -12.30 42.29
CA SER A 246 7.98 -11.56 42.19
C SER A 246 8.13 -10.08 42.46
N LEU A 247 7.18 -9.27 41.98
CA LEU A 247 7.15 -7.83 42.24
C LEU A 247 6.99 -7.53 43.75
N ALA A 248 6.22 -8.34 44.47
CA ALA A 248 5.96 -8.14 45.90
C ALA A 248 7.25 -8.21 46.73
N SER A 249 8.12 -9.18 46.44
CA SER A 249 9.43 -9.34 47.09
C SER A 249 10.45 -8.29 46.62
N ALA A 250 10.45 -7.99 45.31
CA ALA A 250 11.33 -6.97 44.72
C ALA A 250 11.11 -5.57 45.32
N ARG A 251 9.86 -5.17 45.54
CA ARG A 251 9.49 -3.84 46.06
C ARG A 251 10.09 -3.52 47.42
N GLN A 252 10.30 -4.52 48.27
CA GLN A 252 10.90 -4.32 49.60
C GLN A 252 12.39 -3.91 49.52
N ASN A 253 13.00 -4.11 48.35
CA ASN A 253 14.40 -3.81 48.09
C ASN A 253 14.60 -2.63 47.13
N LEU A 254 13.53 -1.87 46.84
CA LEU A 254 13.56 -0.70 45.97
C LEU A 254 14.58 0.34 46.47
N GLY A 255 15.32 0.95 45.54
CA GLY A 255 16.34 1.96 45.86
C GLY A 255 17.69 1.40 46.32
N ARG A 256 17.77 0.09 46.64
CA ARG A 256 19.03 -0.56 47.05
C ARG A 256 19.78 -1.16 45.86
N PHE A 257 19.03 -1.78 44.96
CA PHE A 257 19.55 -2.45 43.78
C PHE A 257 18.71 -2.08 42.56
N ARG A 258 19.26 -2.30 41.37
CA ARG A 258 18.46 -2.41 40.15
C ARG A 258 17.91 -3.83 40.11
N ILE A 259 16.59 -4.00 40.09
CA ILE A 259 15.93 -5.30 40.26
C ILE A 259 15.12 -5.62 39.01
N VAL A 260 15.13 -6.87 38.58
CA VAL A 260 14.19 -7.39 37.57
C VAL A 260 13.45 -8.62 38.09
N THR A 261 12.17 -8.73 37.83
CA THR A 261 11.36 -9.90 38.23
C THR A 261 11.39 -10.98 37.15
N LEU A 262 11.08 -12.24 37.51
CA LEU A 262 10.91 -13.33 36.53
C LEU A 262 9.78 -13.05 35.53
N GLU A 263 8.80 -12.26 35.93
CA GLU A 263 7.68 -11.80 35.08
C GLU A 263 8.06 -10.62 34.17
N GLY A 264 9.26 -10.06 34.33
CA GLY A 264 9.79 -9.01 33.47
C GLY A 264 9.46 -7.58 33.91
N ASP A 265 9.14 -7.35 35.19
CA ASP A 265 9.07 -6.00 35.76
C ASP A 265 10.48 -5.52 36.12
N LEU A 266 10.77 -4.25 35.87
CA LEU A 266 12.06 -3.61 36.14
C LEU A 266 11.91 -2.51 37.18
N LEU A 267 12.71 -2.56 38.23
CA LEU A 267 12.79 -1.55 39.27
C LEU A 267 14.21 -0.99 39.26
N GLU A 268 14.37 0.28 38.93
CA GLU A 268 15.67 0.94 38.91
C GLU A 268 16.13 1.32 40.31
N ALA A 269 17.46 1.41 40.50
CA ALA A 269 18.04 1.85 41.77
C ALA A 269 17.65 3.30 42.15
N SER A 270 17.18 4.10 41.19
CA SER A 270 16.62 5.42 41.42
C SER A 270 15.21 5.40 42.04
N GLY A 271 14.57 4.23 42.11
CA GLY A 271 13.18 4.07 42.55
C GLY A 271 12.16 4.05 41.41
N ALA A 272 12.57 4.26 40.15
CA ALA A 272 11.66 4.14 39.02
C ALA A 272 11.22 2.69 38.81
N MET A 273 9.94 2.47 38.48
CA MET A 273 9.37 1.14 38.25
C MET A 273 8.72 1.07 36.87
N THR A 274 9.02 0.01 36.12
CA THR A 274 8.48 -0.29 34.79
C THR A 274 7.90 -1.70 34.80
N GLY A 275 6.66 -1.87 34.36
CA GLY A 275 5.98 -3.16 34.33
C GLY A 275 4.74 -3.13 33.44
N GLY A 276 4.09 -4.27 33.26
CA GLY A 276 2.88 -4.40 32.44
C GLY A 276 2.89 -5.64 31.54
N SER A 277 1.88 -5.76 30.68
CA SER A 277 1.77 -6.92 29.78
C SER A 277 2.54 -6.72 28.48
N ILE A 278 3.50 -7.60 28.22
CA ILE A 278 4.17 -7.67 26.91
C ILE A 278 3.23 -8.39 25.95
N ARG A 279 2.65 -7.65 25.00
CA ARG A 279 2.00 -8.29 23.84
C ARG A 279 3.06 -9.09 23.10
N ARG A 280 3.04 -10.41 23.24
CA ARG A 280 3.84 -11.32 22.42
C ARG A 280 3.39 -11.17 20.97
N GLN A 281 4.02 -10.26 20.22
CA GLN A 281 3.98 -10.32 18.77
C GLN A 281 4.72 -11.60 18.38
N SER A 282 3.95 -12.61 17.98
CA SER A 282 4.41 -13.86 17.42
C SER A 282 5.26 -13.58 16.18
N GLY A 283 6.58 -13.42 16.36
CA GLY A 283 7.51 -13.27 15.25
C GLY A 283 8.91 -12.74 15.57
N ALA A 284 9.12 -12.01 16.66
CA ALA A 284 10.43 -11.40 16.94
C ALA A 284 10.79 -11.44 18.44
N SER A 285 11.14 -12.62 18.95
CA SER A 285 11.99 -12.68 20.14
C SER A 285 13.40 -12.29 19.68
N ALA A 286 13.93 -11.19 20.20
CA ALA A 286 15.33 -10.83 20.03
C ALA A 286 16.16 -11.99 20.59
N LEU A 287 16.66 -12.83 19.69
CA LEU A 287 17.01 -14.21 20.00
C LEU A 287 18.32 -14.28 20.79
N VAL A 288 18.23 -14.16 22.12
CA VAL A 288 19.23 -14.77 23.00
C VAL A 288 19.13 -16.28 22.81
N LYS A 289 20.24 -16.92 22.42
CA LYS A 289 20.22 -18.35 22.12
C LYS A 289 19.86 -19.15 23.38
N PRO A 290 18.83 -20.02 23.34
CA PRO A 290 18.49 -20.84 24.50
C PRO A 290 19.65 -21.79 24.81
N ARG A 291 20.08 -21.82 26.08
CA ARG A 291 21.12 -22.72 26.55
C ARG A 291 20.68 -24.18 26.34
N ARG A 292 21.35 -24.90 25.42
CA ARG A 292 21.10 -26.33 25.21
C ARG A 292 21.65 -27.10 26.41
N ARG A 293 20.77 -27.71 27.19
CA ARG A 293 21.16 -28.56 28.33
C ARG A 293 21.84 -29.82 27.78
N ASN A 294 23.17 -29.87 27.80
CA ASN A 294 23.88 -31.13 27.60
C ASN A 294 23.55 -32.05 28.78
N ARG A 295 22.83 -33.15 28.52
CA ARG A 295 22.69 -34.24 29.49
C ARG A 295 24.09 -34.83 29.69
N MET A 296 24.76 -34.42 30.77
CA MET A 296 25.90 -35.15 31.31
C MET A 296 25.39 -36.56 31.65
N LYS A 297 25.89 -37.57 30.95
CA LYS A 297 25.61 -38.97 31.25
C LYS A 297 26.18 -39.24 32.65
N SER A 298 25.29 -39.41 33.62
CA SER A 298 25.63 -39.94 34.94
C SER A 298 26.32 -41.29 34.75
N TRP A 299 27.60 -41.34 35.07
CA TRP A 299 28.28 -42.61 35.32
C TRP A 299 27.68 -43.17 36.61
N GLY A 300 26.79 -44.16 36.47
CA GLY A 300 26.34 -44.95 37.59
C GLY A 300 27.49 -45.85 38.03
N CYS A 301 27.97 -45.65 39.26
CA CYS A 301 28.80 -46.60 39.97
C CYS A 301 28.03 -47.92 40.09
N ALA A 302 28.49 -48.95 39.39
CA ALA A 302 28.12 -50.33 39.67
C ALA A 302 29.35 -51.04 40.24
N ASN A 303 29.25 -51.38 41.53
CA ASN A 303 30.14 -52.30 42.21
C ASN A 303 30.24 -53.62 41.44
N ALA A 304 31.47 -54.02 41.10
CA ALA A 304 31.83 -55.43 40.91
C ALA A 304 33.34 -55.60 41.09
N LEU A 305 33.74 -56.07 42.28
CA LEU A 305 34.97 -56.83 42.48
C LEU A 305 34.83 -58.16 41.72
N PRO A 306 35.90 -58.74 41.14
CA PRO A 306 36.76 -59.59 41.97
C PRO A 306 38.26 -59.62 41.63
N LYS A 307 39.04 -59.85 42.69
CA LYS A 307 40.21 -60.74 42.83
C LYS A 307 41.38 -60.63 41.83
N SER A 308 42.47 -60.09 42.37
CA SER A 308 43.87 -60.49 42.22
C SER A 308 44.18 -61.73 41.37
N SER A 309 45.06 -61.59 40.37
CA SER A 309 46.48 -61.96 40.49
C SER A 309 47.20 -61.89 39.14
N ALA A 310 48.51 -61.60 39.24
CA ALA A 310 49.58 -62.03 38.35
C ALA A 310 49.93 -61.21 37.07
N PHE A 311 51.14 -60.63 37.17
CA PHE A 311 52.25 -60.68 36.20
C PHE A 311 52.31 -59.73 34.98
N TRP A 312 53.34 -58.87 35.03
CA TRP A 312 54.08 -58.18 33.94
C TRP A 312 54.78 -59.19 32.98
N PRO A 313 55.45 -58.82 31.86
CA PRO A 313 55.85 -57.47 31.39
C PRO A 313 55.70 -57.19 29.86
N ILE A 314 55.88 -55.90 29.50
CA ILE A 314 56.69 -55.30 28.41
C ILE A 314 56.86 -56.09 27.08
N ALA A 315 56.43 -55.49 25.97
CA ALA A 315 57.14 -55.57 24.69
C ALA A 315 56.89 -54.35 23.79
N ILE A 316 58.00 -53.75 23.37
CA ILE A 316 58.17 -52.67 22.40
C ILE A 316 58.28 -53.29 21.00
N ALA A 317 57.63 -52.73 19.97
CA ALA A 317 58.02 -52.78 18.55
C ALA A 317 56.98 -52.01 17.70
N THR A 318 57.24 -50.78 17.24
CA THR A 318 57.92 -50.39 15.97
C THR A 318 57.13 -50.62 14.66
N SER A 319 57.22 -49.58 13.81
CA SER A 319 57.07 -49.49 12.34
C SER A 319 55.69 -49.41 11.66
N LYS A 320 55.38 -48.18 11.21
CA LYS A 320 54.91 -47.72 9.86
C LYS A 320 55.11 -48.71 8.67
N PRO A 321 54.65 -48.40 7.44
CA PRO A 321 53.33 -47.94 6.96
C PRO A 321 52.88 -48.78 5.71
N TYR A 322 51.62 -48.74 5.27
CA TYR A 322 51.33 -49.08 3.86
C TYR A 322 50.07 -48.42 3.31
N ARG A 323 50.11 -48.19 2.00
CA ARG A 323 49.30 -47.31 1.15
C ARG A 323 48.69 -48.16 0.03
N SER A 324 47.39 -48.06 -0.19
CA SER A 324 46.68 -48.43 -1.46
C SER A 324 45.18 -48.27 -1.20
N SER A 325 44.46 -47.29 -1.75
CA SER A 325 44.00 -47.11 -3.14
C SER A 325 43.25 -48.31 -3.73
N CYS A 326 41.94 -48.14 -3.92
CA CYS A 326 41.09 -48.63 -5.03
C CYS A 326 39.66 -48.11 -4.81
N ALA A 327 39.12 -47.26 -5.70
CA ALA A 327 38.25 -47.61 -6.83
C ALA A 327 36.81 -47.94 -6.37
N ILE A 328 35.82 -47.03 -6.51
CA ILE A 328 35.02 -46.65 -7.70
C ILE A 328 33.93 -47.68 -8.07
N ALA A 329 32.71 -47.14 -8.25
CA ALA A 329 31.52 -47.61 -9.00
C ALA A 329 30.35 -48.20 -8.16
N PRO A 330 29.12 -48.25 -8.72
CA PRO A 330 28.34 -47.12 -9.25
C PRO A 330 26.85 -47.13 -8.81
N ARG A 331 26.11 -46.11 -9.27
CA ARG A 331 24.64 -45.98 -9.25
C ARG A 331 23.92 -47.15 -9.95
N PRO A 332 22.61 -47.29 -9.72
CA PRO A 332 21.69 -47.58 -10.82
C PRO A 332 20.58 -46.54 -10.95
N SER A 333 20.32 -46.18 -12.21
CA SER A 333 19.13 -45.55 -12.78
C SER A 333 18.18 -46.62 -13.33
N LEU A 334 16.88 -46.36 -13.35
CA LEU A 334 15.84 -46.82 -14.32
C LEU A 334 14.58 -46.01 -13.93
N ALA A 335 14.07 -45.06 -14.73
CA ALA A 335 13.21 -45.19 -15.92
C ALA A 335 11.95 -46.03 -15.65
N ALA A 336 10.72 -45.76 -16.08
CA ALA A 336 9.99 -44.68 -16.77
C ALA A 336 8.48 -44.94 -16.46
N VAL A 337 7.51 -44.05 -16.75
CA VAL A 337 6.45 -44.21 -17.79
C VAL A 337 5.36 -43.16 -17.42
N ILE A 338 5.18 -42.07 -18.19
CA ILE A 338 4.13 -41.76 -19.20
C ILE A 338 2.67 -41.87 -18.70
N SER A 339 1.91 -40.75 -18.74
CA SER A 339 0.68 -40.56 -19.57
C SER A 339 -0.28 -39.47 -19.03
N THR A 340 -0.61 -38.48 -19.90
CA THR A 340 -1.94 -37.83 -20.17
C THR A 340 -2.90 -37.48 -19.01
N ALA A 341 -3.68 -36.40 -18.91
CA ALA A 341 -4.09 -35.22 -19.70
C ALA A 341 -5.10 -34.43 -18.78
N PRO A 342 -5.69 -33.28 -19.17
CA PRO A 342 -6.16 -32.23 -18.25
C PRO A 342 -7.68 -32.28 -17.93
N SER A 343 -8.10 -31.61 -16.85
CA SER A 343 -9.53 -31.31 -16.62
C SER A 343 -9.74 -29.89 -16.07
N SER A 344 -10.47 -29.11 -16.85
CA SER A 344 -11.13 -27.84 -16.58
C SER A 344 -12.28 -27.93 -15.57
N SER A 345 -12.46 -26.91 -14.72
CA SER A 345 -13.79 -26.51 -14.20
C SER A 345 -13.80 -25.14 -13.50
N ILE A 346 -14.43 -24.18 -14.18
CA ILE A 346 -15.14 -22.98 -13.67
C ILE A 346 -16.59 -23.23 -14.13
N PRO A 347 -17.69 -23.04 -13.36
CA PRO A 347 -18.16 -21.71 -12.92
C PRO A 347 -19.02 -21.64 -11.63
N ASN A 348 -19.18 -20.45 -11.03
CA ASN A 348 -20.49 -19.77 -10.92
C ASN A 348 -20.45 -18.49 -10.05
N LYS A 349 -21.01 -17.40 -10.61
CA LYS A 349 -21.57 -16.25 -9.89
C LYS A 349 -23.02 -16.58 -9.45
N PRO A 350 -23.57 -15.80 -8.50
CA PRO A 350 -24.89 -15.23 -8.76
C PRO A 350 -24.98 -13.72 -8.48
N THR A 351 -25.87 -13.10 -9.25
CA THR A 351 -26.34 -11.70 -9.28
C THR A 351 -27.34 -11.36 -8.15
N PRO A 352 -27.76 -10.08 -8.00
CA PRO A 352 -28.25 -9.52 -6.74
C PRO A 352 -29.77 -9.63 -6.55
N CYS A 353 -30.21 -9.61 -5.28
CA CYS A 353 -31.62 -9.47 -4.92
C CYS A 353 -31.96 -7.99 -4.68
N TRP A 354 -32.92 -7.51 -5.48
CA TRP A 354 -33.78 -6.37 -5.18
C TRP A 354 -35.02 -6.86 -4.42
N VAL A 355 -35.33 -6.21 -3.31
CA VAL A 355 -36.64 -6.14 -2.62
C VAL A 355 -36.58 -4.77 -1.91
N GLY A 356 -37.52 -3.85 -1.99
CA GLY A 356 -38.95 -3.89 -2.24
C GLY A 356 -39.53 -2.83 -1.31
#